data_AF-A0A2M8PLC9-F1
#
_entry.id   AF-A0A2M8PLC9-F1
#
_cell.length_a   1.000
_cell.length_b   1.000
_cell.length_c   1.000
_cell.angle_alpha   90.00
_cell.angle_beta   90.00
_cell.angle_gamma   90.00
#
_symmetry.space_group_name_H-M   'P 1'
#
loop_
_entity.id
_entity.type
_entity.pdbx_description
1 polymer ?
#
loop_
_entity_poly.entity_id
_entity_poly.type
_entity_poly.pdbx_seq_one_letter_code
_entity_poly.pdbx_strand_id
1 'polypeptide(L)'
;NIPLLLQVFFWYFAVLAALPHARNSINIGESIFLNVRGLYIPSLHEESGAWMVYLAIIVAIVGIYLLRKWARKRQDETGQQFPVWPVSIAIILFLPLMVNFILGSPFYLEYPKLGRFNISGGTAVIPELMALAISLSIYTGAFIAEAVRAGVQSVPHGQTEAARSLGLSERKIMSLIIVPQAMRVIVPLLNSEYQ
;
A
#
# COMPACT_ATOMS: atom_id res chain seq x y z
N ASN A 1 10.19 -17.36 -19.57
CA ASN A 1 9.98 -15.91 -19.39
C ASN A 1 8.85 -15.50 -20.32
N ILE A 2 7.63 -15.35 -19.80
CA ILE A 2 6.50 -14.87 -20.63
C ILE A 2 6.71 -13.37 -20.83
N PRO A 3 6.64 -12.84 -22.06
CA PRO A 3 6.78 -11.40 -22.29
C PRO A 3 5.76 -10.60 -21.48
N LEU A 4 6.19 -9.54 -20.79
CA LEU A 4 5.30 -8.68 -19.99
C LEU A 4 4.11 -8.16 -20.79
N LEU A 5 4.35 -7.82 -22.07
CA LEU A 5 3.29 -7.37 -22.97
C LEU A 5 2.19 -8.44 -23.17
N LEU A 6 2.57 -9.72 -23.27
CA LEU A 6 1.61 -10.81 -23.37
C LEU A 6 0.76 -10.92 -22.11
N GLN A 7 1.37 -10.69 -20.94
CA GLN A 7 0.66 -10.69 -19.67
C GLN A 7 -0.34 -9.53 -19.58
N VAL A 8 0.07 -8.32 -20.00
CA VAL A 8 -0.84 -7.17 -20.10
C VAL A 8 -2.01 -7.47 -21.03
N PHE A 9 -1.75 -8.03 -22.22
CA PHE A 9 -2.80 -8.42 -23.14
C PHE A 9 -3.70 -9.53 -22.58
N PHE A 10 -3.14 -10.50 -21.87
CA PHE A 10 -3.94 -11.53 -21.21
C PHE A 10 -4.90 -10.92 -20.18
N TRP A 11 -4.39 -10.09 -19.25
CA TRP A 11 -5.24 -9.48 -18.24
C TRP A 11 -6.28 -8.53 -18.84
N TYR A 12 -5.91 -7.77 -19.87
CA TYR A 12 -6.84 -6.89 -20.55
C TYR A 12 -7.91 -7.67 -21.34
N PHE A 13 -7.50 -8.50 -22.31
CA PHE A 13 -8.44 -9.14 -23.25
C PHE A 13 -9.10 -10.40 -22.70
N ALA A 14 -8.40 -11.23 -21.92
CA ALA A 14 -8.97 -12.48 -21.43
C ALA A 14 -9.78 -12.28 -20.14
N VAL A 15 -9.41 -11.30 -19.30
CA VAL A 15 -10.03 -11.11 -17.98
C VAL A 15 -10.92 -9.86 -17.95
N LEU A 16 -10.36 -8.67 -18.19
CA LEU A 16 -11.12 -7.43 -18.04
C LEU A 16 -12.14 -7.21 -19.17
N ALA A 17 -11.82 -7.60 -20.40
CA ALA A 17 -12.76 -7.52 -21.52
C ALA A 17 -13.89 -8.56 -21.44
N ALA A 18 -13.72 -9.61 -20.63
CA ALA A 18 -14.76 -10.61 -20.35
C ALA A 18 -15.74 -10.16 -19.24
N LEU A 19 -15.49 -9.02 -18.58
CA LEU A 19 -16.38 -8.45 -17.58
C LEU A 19 -17.72 -8.02 -18.20
N PRO A 20 -18.81 -7.99 -17.41
CA PRO A 20 -20.10 -7.59 -17.92
C PRO A 20 -20.10 -6.13 -18.39
N HIS A 21 -21.03 -5.82 -19.29
CA HIS A 21 -21.30 -4.44 -19.70
C HIS A 21 -21.80 -3.59 -18.52
N ALA A 22 -21.63 -2.27 -18.62
CA ALA A 22 -21.91 -1.31 -17.54
C ALA A 22 -23.29 -1.44 -16.88
N ARG A 23 -24.33 -1.92 -17.59
CA ARG A 23 -25.67 -2.14 -17.02
C ARG A 23 -25.75 -3.31 -16.04
N ASN A 24 -24.96 -4.35 -16.30
CA ASN A 24 -24.89 -5.56 -15.49
C ASN A 24 -23.59 -5.58 -14.68
N SER A 25 -23.13 -4.40 -14.23
CA SER A 25 -21.90 -4.27 -13.46
C SER A 25 -21.92 -5.19 -12.25
N ILE A 26 -20.75 -5.74 -11.92
CA ILE A 26 -20.57 -6.48 -10.68
C ILE A 26 -20.50 -5.44 -9.57
N ASN A 27 -21.44 -5.52 -8.63
CA ASN A 27 -21.55 -4.56 -7.54
C ASN A 27 -21.03 -5.20 -6.26
N ILE A 28 -20.07 -4.56 -5.60
CA ILE A 28 -19.62 -4.95 -4.26
C ILE A 28 -20.31 -3.99 -3.28
N GLY A 29 -21.45 -4.45 -2.76
CA GLY A 29 -22.38 -3.60 -2.01
C GLY A 29 -22.98 -2.50 -2.90
N GLU A 30 -23.05 -1.28 -2.37
CA GLU A 30 -23.58 -0.10 -3.09
C GLU A 30 -22.49 0.92 -3.47
N SER A 31 -21.22 0.63 -3.14
CA SER A 31 -20.13 1.61 -3.23
C SER A 31 -19.13 1.37 -4.35
N ILE A 32 -19.03 0.14 -4.87
CA ILE A 32 -18.01 -0.24 -5.84
C ILE A 32 -18.66 -1.01 -6.99
N PHE A 33 -18.32 -0.62 -8.23
CA PHE A 33 -18.84 -1.23 -9.44
C PHE A 33 -17.68 -1.66 -10.34
N LEU A 34 -17.71 -2.90 -10.83
CA LEU A 34 -16.71 -3.42 -11.76
C LEU A 34 -17.38 -3.86 -13.06
N ASN A 35 -16.88 -3.36 -14.19
CA ASN A 35 -17.36 -3.70 -15.52
C ASN A 35 -16.25 -3.55 -16.57
N VAL A 36 -16.59 -3.81 -17.83
CA VAL A 36 -15.68 -3.69 -18.97
C VAL A 36 -15.05 -2.28 -19.16
N ARG A 37 -15.66 -1.23 -18.62
CA ARG A 37 -15.13 0.15 -18.65
C ARG A 37 -14.21 0.48 -17.47
N GLY A 38 -14.08 -0.42 -16.51
CA GLY A 38 -13.17 -0.29 -15.38
C GLY A 38 -13.81 -0.53 -14.02
N LEU A 39 -13.06 -0.17 -12.99
CA LEU A 39 -13.45 -0.25 -11.59
C LEU A 39 -13.83 1.15 -11.09
N TYR A 40 -15.09 1.32 -10.69
CA TYR A 40 -15.61 2.54 -10.10
C TYR A 40 -15.59 2.44 -8.59
N ILE A 41 -14.90 3.38 -7.94
CA ILE A 41 -14.78 3.48 -6.49
C ILE A 41 -15.28 4.85 -6.01
N PRO A 42 -15.65 5.00 -4.73
CA PRO A 42 -16.03 6.29 -4.19
C PRO A 42 -14.89 7.30 -4.33
N SER A 43 -15.21 8.49 -4.81
CA SER A 43 -14.24 9.59 -4.93
C SER A 43 -14.44 10.58 -3.80
N LEU A 44 -13.34 11.12 -3.30
CA LEU A 44 -13.36 12.22 -2.36
C LEU A 44 -13.60 13.51 -3.13
N HIS A 45 -14.69 14.20 -2.83
CA HIS A 45 -14.99 15.51 -3.40
C HIS A 45 -14.65 16.60 -2.38
N GLU A 46 -14.10 17.70 -2.90
CA GLU A 46 -13.73 18.89 -2.14
C GLU A 46 -14.73 20.00 -2.39
N GLU A 47 -15.36 20.52 -1.34
CA GLU A 47 -16.15 21.74 -1.39
C GLU A 47 -15.36 22.96 -0.93
N SER A 48 -16.01 24.13 -0.99
CA SER A 48 -15.48 25.37 -0.46
C SER A 48 -15.06 25.21 1.01
N GLY A 49 -13.81 25.54 1.32
CA GLY A 49 -13.24 25.40 2.67
C GLY A 49 -12.33 24.19 2.88
N ALA A 50 -12.20 23.30 1.90
CA ALA A 50 -11.26 22.15 1.95
C ALA A 50 -9.81 22.55 2.32
N TRP A 51 -9.36 23.73 1.85
CA TRP A 51 -8.04 24.29 2.16
C TRP A 51 -7.76 24.46 3.65
N MET A 52 -8.79 24.66 4.49
CA MET A 52 -8.63 24.83 5.93
C MET A 52 -8.27 23.51 6.61
N VAL A 53 -8.74 22.37 6.10
CA VAL A 53 -8.35 21.03 6.59
C VAL A 53 -6.91 20.74 6.19
N TYR A 54 -6.48 21.12 4.97
CA TYR A 54 -5.08 21.03 4.58
C TYR A 54 -4.17 21.87 5.48
N LEU A 55 -4.60 23.08 5.83
CA LEU A 55 -3.91 23.95 6.78
C LEU A 55 -3.86 23.32 8.18
N ALA A 56 -4.95 22.68 8.62
CA ALA A 56 -5.01 21.92 9.86
C ALA A 56 -3.96 20.78 9.89
N ILE A 57 -3.80 20.04 8.79
CA ILE A 57 -2.75 19.00 8.68
C ILE A 57 -1.35 19.61 8.82
N ILE A 58 -1.09 20.75 8.17
CA ILE A 58 0.21 21.44 8.28
C ILE A 58 0.45 21.90 9.74
N VAL A 59 -0.54 22.49 10.38
CA VAL A 59 -0.47 22.91 11.80
C VAL A 59 -0.23 21.71 12.72
N ALA A 60 -0.88 20.57 12.45
CA ALA A 60 -0.66 19.34 13.19
C ALA A 60 0.79 18.84 13.04
N ILE A 61 1.36 18.86 11.83
CA ILE A 61 2.75 18.46 11.58
C ILE A 61 3.72 19.38 12.33
N VAL A 62 3.52 20.70 12.25
CA VAL A 62 4.35 21.68 12.98
C VAL A 62 4.20 21.49 14.49
N GLY A 63 2.98 21.27 14.99
CA GLY A 63 2.71 20.99 16.39
C GLY A 63 3.40 19.71 16.89
N ILE A 64 3.39 18.64 16.09
CA ILE A 64 4.09 17.39 16.38
C ILE A 64 5.61 17.60 16.43
N TYR A 65 6.16 18.40 15.51
CA TYR A 65 7.57 18.76 15.52
C TYR A 65 7.96 19.52 16.81
N LEU A 66 7.17 20.52 17.20
CA LEU A 66 7.39 21.28 18.43
C LEU A 66 7.23 20.41 19.68
N LEU A 67 6.23 19.52 19.71
CA LEU A 67 5.99 18.58 20.79
C LEU A 67 7.16 17.60 20.95
N ARG A 68 7.70 17.08 19.84
CA ARG A 68 8.91 16.24 19.84
C ARG A 68 10.10 16.99 20.42
N LYS A 69 10.32 18.24 19.99
CA LYS A 69 11.42 19.07 20.47
C LYS A 69 11.30 19.36 21.97
N TRP A 70 10.10 19.70 22.43
CA TRP A 70 9.81 19.94 23.86
C TRP A 70 9.96 18.66 24.70
N ALA A 71 9.42 17.53 24.23
CA ALA A 71 9.49 16.26 24.93
C ALA A 71 10.94 15.77 25.09
N ARG A 72 11.78 15.96 24.07
CA ARG A 72 13.21 15.67 24.15
C ARG A 72 13.90 16.53 25.19
N LYS A 73 13.69 17.85 25.13
CA LYS A 73 14.27 18.79 26.10
C LYS A 73 13.85 18.47 27.54
N ARG A 74 12.56 18.16 27.76
CA ARG A 74 12.04 17.73 29.07
C ARG A 74 12.71 16.45 29.56
N GLN A 75 12.90 15.47 28.67
CA GLN A 75 13.57 14.21 29.02
C GLN A 75 15.04 14.46 29.41
N ASP A 76 15.74 15.36 28.71
CA ASP A 76 17.13 15.70 29.02
C ASP A 76 17.25 16.45 30.37
N GLU A 77 16.27 17.28 30.73
CA GLU A 77 16.25 18.05 31.99
C GLU A 77 15.73 17.25 33.20
N THR A 78 14.73 16.38 33.02
CA THR A 78 13.98 15.74 34.13
C THR A 78 14.09 14.23 34.15
N GLY A 79 14.68 13.61 33.12
CA GLY A 79 14.75 12.15 32.96
C GLY A 79 13.42 11.46 32.64
N GLN A 80 12.29 12.16 32.69
CA GLN A 80 10.97 11.60 32.44
C GLN A 80 10.63 11.59 30.94
N GLN A 81 10.22 10.44 30.42
CA GLN A 81 9.78 10.30 29.03
C GLN A 81 8.32 10.74 28.87
N PHE A 82 8.06 11.59 27.87
CA PHE A 82 6.70 11.93 27.45
C PHE A 82 6.24 10.98 26.33
N PRO A 83 4.99 10.47 26.34
CA PRO A 83 4.50 9.55 25.31
C PRO A 83 4.19 10.28 23.99
N VAL A 84 5.24 10.67 23.26
CA VAL A 84 5.14 11.44 22.01
C VAL A 84 4.35 10.72 20.93
N TRP A 85 4.54 9.40 20.78
CA TRP A 85 3.95 8.63 19.69
C TRP A 85 2.40 8.64 19.70
N PRO A 86 1.70 8.23 20.78
CA PRO A 86 0.25 8.26 20.82
C PRO A 86 -0.31 9.69 20.75
N VAL A 87 0.37 10.67 21.37
CA VAL A 87 -0.07 12.08 21.30
C VAL A 87 0.08 12.65 19.90
N SER A 88 1.13 12.28 19.17
CA SER A 88 1.31 12.68 17.76
C SER A 88 0.20 12.11 16.87
N ILE A 89 -0.18 10.85 17.09
CA ILE A 89 -1.29 10.20 16.38
C ILE A 89 -2.62 10.90 16.72
N ALA A 90 -2.84 11.22 17.99
CA ALA A 90 -4.01 11.97 18.40
C ALA A 90 -4.06 13.33 17.69
N ILE A 91 -2.96 14.10 17.67
CA ILE A 91 -2.91 15.42 17.03
C ILE A 91 -3.16 15.33 15.52
N ILE A 92 -2.48 14.42 14.81
CA ILE A 92 -2.59 14.34 13.35
C ILE A 92 -3.98 13.89 12.87
N LEU A 93 -4.69 13.09 13.67
CA LEU A 93 -6.03 12.63 13.32
C LEU A 93 -7.10 13.60 13.84
N PHE A 94 -7.01 14.03 15.09
CA PHE A 94 -8.04 14.80 15.75
C PHE A 94 -8.15 16.22 15.20
N LEU A 95 -7.02 16.87 14.93
CA LEU A 95 -7.03 18.29 14.54
C LEU A 95 -7.65 18.50 13.15
N PRO A 96 -7.29 17.75 12.08
CA PRO A 96 -7.98 17.84 10.80
C PRO A 96 -9.44 17.39 10.86
N LEU A 97 -9.75 16.35 11.65
CA LEU A 97 -11.13 15.85 11.79
C LEU A 97 -12.03 16.87 12.49
N MET A 98 -11.52 17.55 13.52
CA MET A 98 -12.22 18.62 14.22
C MET A 98 -12.50 19.80 13.29
N VAL A 99 -11.51 20.22 12.48
CA VAL A 99 -11.71 21.28 11.49
C VAL A 99 -12.72 20.84 10.43
N ASN A 100 -12.65 19.60 9.94
CA ASN A 100 -13.64 19.06 9.01
C ASN A 100 -15.07 19.10 9.60
N PHE A 101 -15.23 18.71 10.86
CA PHE A 101 -16.52 18.71 11.54
C PHE A 101 -17.09 20.12 11.73
N ILE A 102 -16.25 21.08 12.16
CA ILE A 102 -16.66 22.49 12.36
C ILE A 102 -17.11 23.13 11.05
N LEU A 103 -16.47 22.80 9.94
CA LEU A 103 -16.79 23.33 8.61
C LEU A 103 -17.99 22.65 7.95
N GLY A 104 -18.65 21.68 8.59
CA GLY A 104 -19.79 20.97 8.00
C GLY A 104 -19.41 19.88 7.00
N SER A 105 -18.19 19.32 7.10
CA SER A 105 -17.63 18.30 6.22
C SER A 105 -17.41 18.76 4.78
N PRO A 106 -16.45 19.68 4.54
CA PRO A 106 -16.06 20.10 3.19
C PRO A 106 -15.52 18.94 2.33
N PHE A 107 -15.17 17.82 2.97
CA PHE A 107 -14.90 16.57 2.29
C PHE A 107 -16.08 15.61 2.49
N TYR A 108 -16.62 15.11 1.39
CA TYR A 108 -17.57 13.99 1.41
C TYR A 108 -17.19 12.96 0.35
N LEU A 109 -17.60 11.72 0.61
CA LEU A 109 -17.41 10.62 -0.33
C LEU A 109 -18.59 10.61 -1.30
N GLU A 110 -18.33 10.83 -2.58
CA GLU A 110 -19.34 10.63 -3.62
C GLU A 110 -19.32 9.16 -4.04
N TYR A 111 -20.43 8.47 -3.81
CA TYR A 111 -20.59 7.07 -4.18
C TYR A 111 -21.00 6.97 -5.65
N PRO A 112 -20.38 6.07 -6.43
CA PRO A 112 -20.80 5.80 -7.80
C PRO A 112 -22.24 5.27 -7.81
N LYS A 113 -23.05 5.73 -8.75
CA LYS A 113 -24.44 5.29 -8.94
C LYS A 113 -24.65 4.73 -10.34
N LEU A 114 -25.32 3.59 -10.43
CA LEU A 114 -25.74 2.97 -11.68
C LEU A 114 -26.83 3.81 -12.36
N GLY A 115 -26.46 4.56 -13.40
CA GLY A 115 -27.40 5.21 -14.30
C GLY A 115 -27.89 4.27 -15.41
N ARG A 116 -28.87 4.73 -16.20
CA ARG A 116 -29.50 3.94 -17.29
C ARG A 116 -28.51 3.53 -18.42
N PHE A 117 -27.49 4.35 -18.67
CA PHE A 117 -26.52 4.15 -19.76
C PHE A 117 -25.05 4.26 -19.32
N ASN A 118 -24.79 4.83 -18.15
CA ASN A 118 -23.44 4.99 -17.61
C ASN A 118 -23.48 5.01 -16.08
N ILE A 119 -22.32 4.77 -15.45
CA ILE A 119 -22.13 5.02 -14.03
C ILE A 119 -21.77 6.50 -13.85
N SER A 120 -22.44 7.16 -12.91
CA SER A 120 -22.24 8.57 -12.58
C SER A 120 -21.70 8.69 -11.15
N GLY A 121 -20.81 9.66 -10.95
CA GLY A 121 -20.12 9.86 -9.67
C GLY A 121 -19.00 8.86 -9.42
N GLY A 122 -18.24 9.09 -8.35
CA GLY A 122 -17.05 8.29 -8.03
C GLY A 122 -15.87 8.56 -8.97
N THR A 123 -14.83 7.73 -8.86
CA THR A 123 -13.71 7.73 -9.81
C THR A 123 -13.58 6.36 -10.48
N ALA A 124 -13.23 6.38 -11.76
CA ALA A 124 -13.07 5.18 -12.56
C ALA A 124 -11.59 4.87 -12.75
N VAL A 125 -11.16 3.70 -12.30
CA VAL A 125 -9.87 3.12 -12.65
C VAL A 125 -10.05 2.39 -13.99
N ILE A 126 -9.43 2.93 -15.03
CA ILE A 126 -9.54 2.40 -16.39
C ILE A 126 -8.95 0.97 -16.50
N PRO A 127 -9.50 0.10 -17.37
CA PRO A 127 -9.06 -1.28 -17.48
C PRO A 127 -7.60 -1.42 -17.89
N GLU A 128 -7.06 -0.49 -18.68
CA GLU A 128 -5.67 -0.47 -19.11
C GLU A 128 -4.74 -0.32 -17.90
N LEU A 129 -5.07 0.59 -16.98
CA LEU A 129 -4.31 0.80 -15.75
C LEU A 129 -4.40 -0.44 -14.85
N MET A 130 -5.59 -1.04 -14.73
CA MET A 130 -5.75 -2.29 -13.97
C MET A 130 -4.93 -3.43 -14.57
N ALA A 131 -4.99 -3.63 -15.89
CA ALA A 131 -4.24 -4.67 -16.57
C ALA A 131 -2.73 -4.46 -16.42
N LEU A 132 -2.24 -3.23 -16.59
CA LEU A 132 -0.84 -2.89 -16.37
C LEU A 132 -0.41 -3.13 -14.92
N ALA A 133 -1.19 -2.64 -13.94
CA ALA A 133 -0.88 -2.80 -12.52
C ALA A 133 -0.83 -4.28 -12.10
N ILE A 134 -1.81 -5.09 -12.51
CA ILE A 134 -1.87 -6.52 -12.20
C ILE A 134 -0.71 -7.25 -12.89
N SER A 135 -0.49 -6.99 -14.17
CA SER A 135 0.57 -7.67 -14.93
C SER A 135 1.94 -7.39 -14.35
N LEU A 136 2.25 -6.11 -14.09
CA LEU A 136 3.52 -5.71 -13.51
C LEU A 136 3.69 -6.31 -12.11
N SER A 137 2.65 -6.24 -11.27
CA SER A 137 2.72 -6.79 -9.90
C SER A 137 2.98 -8.29 -9.90
N ILE A 138 2.31 -9.06 -10.77
CA ILE A 138 2.50 -10.51 -10.86
C ILE A 138 3.85 -10.83 -11.47
N TYR A 139 4.25 -10.14 -12.54
CA TYR A 139 5.55 -10.34 -13.20
C TYR A 139 6.70 -10.11 -12.22
N THR A 140 6.75 -8.92 -11.63
CA THR A 140 7.80 -8.54 -10.67
C THR A 140 7.72 -9.40 -9.41
N GLY A 141 6.52 -9.73 -8.93
CA GLY A 141 6.32 -10.60 -7.78
C GLY A 141 6.86 -12.02 -8.01
N ALA A 142 6.60 -12.62 -9.17
CA ALA A 142 7.12 -13.93 -9.54
C ALA A 142 8.64 -13.93 -9.68
N PHE A 143 9.20 -12.89 -10.30
CA PHE A 143 10.65 -12.72 -10.41
C PHE A 143 11.32 -12.60 -9.04
N ILE A 144 10.81 -11.74 -8.15
CA ILE A 144 11.32 -11.59 -6.79
C ILE A 144 11.20 -12.92 -6.02
N ALA A 145 10.07 -13.62 -6.15
CA ALA A 145 9.88 -14.91 -5.51
C ALA A 145 10.90 -15.95 -5.97
N GLU A 146 11.21 -15.98 -7.27
CA GLU A 146 12.21 -16.87 -7.85
C GLU A 146 13.64 -16.51 -7.39
N ALA A 147 13.97 -15.21 -7.36
CA ALA A 147 15.24 -14.72 -6.82
C ALA A 147 15.41 -15.13 -5.35
N VAL A 148 14.37 -14.95 -4.53
CA VAL A 148 14.37 -15.36 -3.11
C VAL A 148 14.52 -16.87 -2.98
N ARG A 149 13.79 -17.65 -3.80
CA ARG A 149 13.87 -19.11 -3.82
C ARG A 149 15.29 -19.58 -4.15
N ALA A 150 15.91 -19.02 -5.19
CA ALA A 150 17.27 -19.32 -5.61
C ALA A 150 18.29 -18.92 -4.53
N GLY A 151 18.14 -17.74 -3.93
CA GLY A 151 19.00 -17.26 -2.85
C GLY A 151 18.95 -18.17 -1.62
N VAL A 152 17.76 -18.60 -1.20
CA VAL A 152 17.61 -19.56 -0.09
C VAL A 152 18.24 -20.91 -0.42
N GLN A 153 18.05 -21.41 -1.65
CA GLN A 153 18.63 -22.68 -2.09
C GLN A 153 20.16 -22.64 -2.25
N SER A 154 20.75 -21.47 -2.46
CA SER A 154 22.22 -21.31 -2.55
C SER A 154 22.93 -21.49 -1.20
N VAL A 155 22.21 -21.43 -0.08
CA VAL A 155 22.81 -21.60 1.26
C VAL A 155 23.12 -23.08 1.50
N PRO A 156 24.38 -23.46 1.77
CA PRO A 156 24.74 -24.86 1.97
C PRO A 156 23.98 -25.51 3.12
N HIS A 157 23.39 -26.69 2.88
CA HIS A 157 22.56 -27.39 3.87
C HIS A 157 23.30 -27.76 5.15
N GLY A 158 24.62 -27.98 5.08
CA GLY A 158 25.47 -28.27 6.25
C GLY A 158 25.41 -27.18 7.33
N GLN A 159 25.16 -25.92 6.97
CA GLN A 159 24.96 -24.86 7.97
C GLN A 159 23.66 -25.03 8.74
N THR A 160 22.58 -25.43 8.05
CA THR A 160 21.28 -25.72 8.65
C THR A 160 21.39 -26.94 9.58
N GLU A 161 22.09 -27.99 9.16
CA GLU A 161 22.33 -29.21 9.97
C GLU A 161 23.20 -28.95 11.20
N ALA A 162 24.27 -28.16 11.05
CA ALA A 162 25.11 -27.73 12.17
C ALA A 162 24.31 -26.88 13.16
N ALA A 163 23.51 -25.94 12.67
CA ALA A 163 22.66 -25.10 13.51
C ALA A 163 21.59 -25.90 14.27
N ARG A 164 20.97 -26.90 13.62
CA ARG A 164 20.06 -27.86 14.29
C ARG A 164 20.78 -28.64 15.38
N SER A 165 22.02 -29.08 15.12
CA SER A 165 22.84 -29.81 16.11
C SER A 165 23.21 -28.96 17.32
N LEU A 166 23.28 -27.63 17.16
CA LEU A 166 23.48 -26.65 18.24
C LEU A 166 22.17 -26.29 18.97
N GLY A 167 21.04 -26.96 18.67
CA GLY A 167 19.75 -26.74 19.32
C GLY A 167 19.00 -25.48 18.87
N LEU A 168 19.36 -24.90 17.72
CA LEU A 168 18.62 -23.77 17.17
C LEU A 168 17.29 -24.23 16.55
N SER A 169 16.22 -23.48 16.81
CA SER A 169 14.92 -23.72 16.19
C SER A 169 14.91 -23.23 14.74
N GLU A 170 14.08 -23.84 13.88
CA GLU A 170 13.96 -23.49 12.45
C GLU A 170 13.78 -21.98 12.21
N ARG A 171 13.01 -21.30 13.07
CA ARG A 171 12.83 -19.85 12.98
C ARG A 171 14.13 -19.08 13.21
N LYS A 172 14.96 -19.51 14.18
CA LYS A 172 16.29 -18.91 14.43
C LYS A 172 17.25 -19.23 13.28
N ILE A 173 17.24 -20.46 12.76
CA ILE A 173 18.07 -20.85 11.62
C ILE A 173 17.70 -20.00 10.39
N MET A 174 16.41 -19.86 10.09
CA MET A 174 15.94 -19.05 8.98
C MET A 174 16.33 -17.58 9.13
N SER A 175 16.08 -16.97 10.29
CA SER A 175 16.31 -15.54 10.51
C SER A 175 17.77 -15.13 10.72
N LEU A 176 18.58 -15.99 11.35
CA LEU A 176 19.96 -15.65 11.74
C LEU A 176 21.02 -16.21 10.79
N ILE A 177 20.69 -17.23 10.00
CA ILE A 177 21.67 -17.94 9.15
C ILE A 177 21.26 -17.87 7.69
N ILE A 178 20.09 -18.42 7.34
CA ILE A 178 19.68 -18.57 5.93
C ILE A 178 19.38 -17.22 5.30
N VAL A 179 18.47 -16.41 5.87
CA VAL A 179 18.07 -15.12 5.30
C VAL A 179 19.26 -14.17 5.14
N PRO A 180 20.11 -13.93 6.16
CA PRO A 180 21.24 -13.01 6.01
C PRO A 180 22.24 -13.42 4.91
N GLN A 181 22.41 -14.72 4.65
CA GLN A 181 23.30 -15.22 3.61
C GLN A 181 22.63 -15.21 2.23
N ALA A 182 21.38 -15.67 2.14
CA ALA A 182 20.58 -15.61 0.92
C ALA A 182 20.49 -14.18 0.37
N MET A 183 20.32 -13.19 1.26
CA MET A 183 20.24 -11.77 0.88
C MET A 183 21.50 -11.25 0.18
N ARG A 184 22.69 -11.82 0.46
CA ARG A 184 23.94 -11.43 -0.22
C ARG A 184 23.95 -11.82 -1.70
N VAL A 185 23.16 -12.82 -2.07
CA VAL A 185 23.00 -13.28 -3.46
C VAL A 185 21.80 -12.61 -4.12
N ILE A 186 20.70 -12.43 -3.37
CA ILE A 186 19.45 -11.86 -3.88
C ILE A 186 19.61 -10.37 -4.24
N VAL A 187 20.21 -9.55 -3.36
CA VAL A 187 20.26 -8.09 -3.57
C VAL A 187 20.99 -7.69 -4.86
N PRO A 188 22.18 -8.23 -5.18
CA PRO A 188 22.84 -7.94 -6.44
C PRO A 188 22.01 -8.36 -7.67
N LEU A 189 21.36 -9.54 -7.61
CA LEU A 189 20.54 -10.06 -8.70
C LEU A 189 19.32 -9.17 -8.99
N LEU A 190 18.69 -8.64 -7.94
CA LEU A 190 17.58 -7.70 -8.11
C LEU A 190 18.04 -6.38 -8.74
N ASN A 191 19.24 -5.91 -8.43
CA ASN A 191 19.76 -4.65 -8.98
C ASN A 191 20.09 -4.76 -10.47
N SER A 192 20.55 -5.93 -10.95
CA SER A 192 20.79 -6.15 -12.39
C SER A 192 19.52 -6.19 -13.24
N GLU A 193 18.35 -6.45 -12.64
CA GLU A 193 17.07 -6.50 -13.38
C GLU A 193 16.55 -5.09 -13.74
N TYR A 194 16.94 -4.08 -12.97
CA TYR A 194 16.50 -2.69 -13.18
C TYR A 194 17.48 -1.85 -14.03
N GLN A 195 18.58 -2.45 -14.50
CA GLN A 195 19.56 -1.82 -15.40
C GLN A 195 19.33 -2.25 -16.84
#